data_AF-A0A0Q5R2T3-F1
#
_entry.id   AF-A0A0Q5R2T3-F1
#
_cell.length_a   1.000
_cell.length_b   1.000
_cell.length_c   1.000
_cell.angle_alpha   90.00
_cell.angle_beta   90.00
_cell.angle_gamma   90.00
#
_symmetry.space_group_name_H-M   'P 1'
#
loop_
_entity.id
_entity.type
_entity.pdbx_description
1 polymer ?
#
loop_
_entity_poly.entity_id
_entity_poly.type
_entity_poly.pdbx_seq_one_letter_code
_entity_poly.pdbx_strand_id
1 'polypeptide(L)'
;MAEGHPIEAVAQTGVVEVHHEPVAFGISAPGYVALSMLVVIGIILWKKVPSMIGRMLDAKIATIRHDLDEAAKLRAEAEAQLAEAKTRNAASAGDAAAIVAHAEAEAKQLLAQAEADAAELVARRAKMAEDKIGAAERLAISEVRAKAADAAARAAATIIAERHDADADKVVVDRTIAGLGRPN
;
A
#
# COMPACT_ATOMS: atom_id res chain seq x y z
N MET A 1 40.49 61.89 103.72
CA MET A 1 39.50 62.78 103.08
C MET A 1 38.53 61.85 102.37
N ALA A 2 37.38 61.50 102.97
CA ALA A 2 36.14 62.32 102.96
C ALA A 2 35.57 62.33 101.52
N GLU A 3 34.40 61.81 101.15
CA GLU A 3 33.18 61.36 101.83
C GLU A 3 32.47 60.30 100.96
N GLY A 4 31.65 59.43 101.57
CA GLY A 4 30.69 58.59 100.87
C GLY A 4 29.30 59.23 100.86
N HIS A 5 28.50 58.95 99.83
CA HIS A 5 27.04 58.92 99.89
C HIS A 5 26.50 57.87 98.87
N PRO A 6 25.53 57.02 99.27
CA PRO A 6 24.96 55.97 98.45
C PRO A 6 23.84 56.52 97.54
N ILE A 7 23.71 55.98 96.33
CA ILE A 7 22.55 56.24 95.47
C ILE A 7 21.69 54.98 95.41
N GLU A 8 20.49 55.13 95.97
CA GLU A 8 19.43 54.14 96.12
C GLU A 8 18.94 53.61 94.76
N ALA A 9 18.71 52.30 94.70
CA ALA A 9 17.99 51.65 93.63
C ALA A 9 16.49 51.99 93.75
N VAL A 10 16.01 52.93 92.93
CA VAL A 10 14.58 53.20 92.78
C VAL A 10 13.96 52.09 91.93
N ALA A 11 13.20 51.21 92.59
CA ALA A 11 12.30 50.28 91.92
C ALA A 11 11.18 51.07 91.21
N GLN A 12 11.24 51.17 89.89
CA GLN A 12 10.10 51.58 89.08
C GLN A 12 9.10 50.44 88.98
N THR A 13 8.19 50.34 89.95
CA THR A 13 6.90 49.67 89.75
C THR A 13 6.01 50.62 88.96
N GLY A 14 6.14 50.58 87.63
CA GLY A 14 5.21 51.23 86.69
C GLY A 14 3.82 50.63 86.87
N VAL A 15 2.94 51.44 87.45
CA VAL A 15 1.54 51.15 87.73
C VAL A 15 0.82 50.93 86.40
N VAL A 16 0.05 49.84 86.29
CA VAL A 16 -0.88 49.61 85.17
C VAL A 16 -1.83 50.81 85.12
N GLU A 17 -1.67 51.69 84.12
CA GLU A 17 -2.61 52.76 83.85
C GLU A 17 -3.99 52.15 83.56
N VAL A 18 -4.92 52.34 84.48
CA VAL A 18 -6.32 51.94 84.32
C VAL A 18 -6.97 52.98 83.40
N HIS A 19 -6.94 52.71 82.10
CA HIS A 19 -7.71 53.47 81.13
C HIS A 19 -9.21 53.30 81.42
N HIS A 20 -9.87 54.35 81.88
CA HIS A 20 -11.34 54.41 81.93
C HIS A 20 -11.87 54.45 80.50
N GLU A 21 -12.32 53.30 79.99
CA GLU A 21 -12.98 53.26 78.68
C GLU A 21 -14.33 53.99 78.76
N PRO A 22 -14.64 54.93 77.83
CA PRO A 22 -15.94 55.54 77.76
C PRO A 22 -16.98 54.49 77.39
N VAL A 23 -17.74 54.04 78.39
CA VAL A 23 -18.87 53.14 78.23
C VAL A 23 -20.10 53.94 77.83
N ALA A 24 -20.49 53.85 76.56
CA ALA A 24 -21.78 54.34 76.10
C ALA A 24 -22.78 53.19 76.18
N PHE A 25 -23.93 53.40 76.83
CA PHE A 25 -25.04 52.43 76.87
C PHE A 25 -24.67 51.03 77.42
N GLY A 26 -23.72 50.94 78.36
CA GLY A 26 -23.31 49.68 78.99
C GLY A 26 -22.38 48.80 78.14
N ILE A 27 -21.92 49.31 76.99
CA ILE A 27 -21.01 48.63 76.08
C ILE A 27 -19.72 49.45 76.00
N SER A 28 -18.57 48.78 76.16
CA SER A 28 -17.27 49.44 76.05
C SER A 28 -16.85 49.63 74.58
N ALA A 29 -15.84 50.47 74.31
CA ALA A 29 -15.41 50.77 72.94
C ALA A 29 -15.05 49.51 72.11
N PRO A 30 -14.34 48.50 72.65
CA PRO A 30 -14.15 47.20 71.98
C PRO A 30 -15.46 46.45 71.68
N GLY A 31 -16.50 46.63 72.50
CA GLY A 31 -17.81 46.00 72.30
C GLY A 31 -18.56 46.52 71.08
N TYR A 32 -18.49 47.83 70.80
CA TYR A 32 -19.05 48.40 69.55
C TYR A 32 -18.28 47.95 68.30
N VAL A 33 -16.95 47.75 68.41
CA VAL A 33 -16.13 47.18 67.34
C VAL A 33 -16.52 45.72 67.09
N ALA A 34 -16.69 44.92 68.15
CA ALA A 34 -17.14 43.54 68.05
C ALA A 34 -18.55 43.42 67.43
N LEU A 35 -19.48 44.30 67.81
CA LEU A 35 -20.83 44.37 67.23
C LEU A 35 -20.78 44.74 65.75
N SER A 36 -19.94 45.71 65.37
CA SER A 36 -19.75 46.11 63.97
C SER A 36 -19.15 44.97 63.14
N MET A 37 -18.17 44.24 63.68
CA MET A 37 -17.62 43.02 63.06
C MET A 37 -18.68 41.94 62.87
N LEU A 38 -19.53 41.71 63.88
CA LEU A 38 -20.63 40.75 63.78
C LEU A 38 -21.63 41.11 62.68
N VAL A 39 -21.98 42.40 62.55
CA VAL A 39 -22.87 42.87 61.48
C VAL A 39 -22.22 42.65 60.10
N VAL A 40 -20.92 42.96 59.94
CA VAL A 40 -20.19 42.72 58.68
C VAL A 40 -20.13 41.22 58.35
N ILE A 41 -19.81 40.36 59.32
CA ILE A 41 -19.82 38.90 59.14
C ILE A 41 -21.23 38.42 58.77
N GLY A 42 -22.27 38.92 59.44
CA GLY A 42 -23.67 38.63 59.13
C GLY A 42 -24.05 39.00 57.69
N ILE A 43 -23.62 40.18 57.21
CA ILE A 43 -23.85 40.62 55.82
C ILE A 43 -23.08 39.73 54.82
N ILE A 44 -21.84 39.36 55.13
CA ILE A 44 -21.01 38.46 54.28
C ILE A 44 -21.67 37.09 54.15
N LEU A 45 -22.20 36.54 55.25
CA LEU A 45 -22.93 35.27 55.26
C LEU A 45 -24.27 35.39 54.51
N TRP A 46 -25.01 36.49 54.71
CA TRP A 46 -26.29 36.72 54.02
C TRP A 46 -26.12 36.90 52.52
N LYS A 47 -25.05 37.58 52.09
CA LYS A 47 -24.64 37.72 50.68
C LYS A 47 -23.94 36.48 50.12
N LYS A 48 -23.79 35.40 50.91
CA LYS A 48 -23.27 34.10 50.49
C LYS A 48 -21.88 34.16 49.83
N VAL A 49 -21.06 35.14 50.20
CA VAL A 49 -19.69 35.28 49.70
C VAL A 49 -18.86 33.99 49.84
N PRO A 50 -18.85 33.26 50.99
CA PRO A 50 -18.09 32.01 51.09
C PRO A 50 -18.60 30.92 50.14
N SER A 51 -19.91 30.88 49.87
CA SER A 51 -20.48 29.92 48.91
C SER A 51 -20.10 30.26 47.47
N MET A 52 -20.00 31.54 47.12
CA MET A 52 -19.53 31.98 45.80
C MET A 52 -18.08 31.58 45.54
N ILE A 53 -17.20 31.77 46.53
CA ILE A 53 -15.79 31.37 46.45
C ILE A 53 -15.66 29.85 46.30
N GLY A 54 -16.42 29.09 47.10
CA GLY A 54 -16.48 27.63 46.98
C GLY A 54 -16.88 27.18 45.57
N ARG A 55 -17.96 27.75 45.01
CA ARG A 55 -18.41 27.45 43.65
C ARG A 55 -17.38 27.78 42.57
N MET A 56 -16.64 28.89 42.70
CA MET A 56 -15.60 29.24 41.74
C MET A 56 -14.43 28.24 41.79
N LEU A 57 -14.09 27.77 42.99
CA LEU A 57 -13.04 26.77 43.17
C LEU A 57 -13.48 25.41 42.61
N ASP A 58 -14.72 25.00 42.90
CA ASP A 58 -15.32 23.79 42.33
C ASP A 58 -15.40 23.84 40.81
N ALA A 59 -15.77 24.99 40.24
CA ALA A 59 -15.78 25.19 38.79
C ALA A 59 -14.38 25.02 38.18
N LYS A 60 -13.34 25.58 38.81
CA LYS A 60 -11.95 25.39 38.37
C LYS A 60 -11.52 23.91 38.47
N ILE A 61 -11.88 23.23 39.54
CA ILE A 61 -11.58 21.79 39.70
C ILE A 61 -12.29 20.99 38.61
N ALA A 62 -13.55 21.31 38.28
CA ALA A 62 -14.29 20.65 37.21
C ALA A 62 -13.64 20.89 35.85
N THR A 63 -13.22 22.11 35.53
CA THR A 63 -12.49 22.41 34.29
C THR A 63 -11.17 21.65 34.22
N ILE A 64 -10.37 21.65 35.27
CA ILE A 64 -9.09 20.93 35.30
C ILE A 64 -9.28 19.43 35.11
N ARG A 65 -10.32 18.85 35.74
CA ARG A 65 -10.66 17.42 35.55
C ARG A 65 -11.05 17.14 34.10
N HIS A 66 -11.89 17.98 33.52
CA HIS A 66 -12.29 17.86 32.12
C HIS A 66 -11.07 17.92 31.19
N ASP A 67 -10.17 18.89 31.37
CA ASP A 67 -8.95 19.04 30.56
C ASP A 67 -8.01 17.83 30.72
N LEU A 68 -7.91 17.27 31.93
CA LEU A 68 -7.14 16.04 32.21
C LEU A 68 -7.76 14.82 31.52
N ASP A 69 -9.09 14.69 31.54
CA ASP A 69 -9.80 13.59 30.90
C ASP A 69 -9.68 13.68 29.37
N GLU A 70 -9.79 14.88 28.79
CA GLU A 70 -9.55 15.12 27.36
C GLU A 70 -8.11 14.83 26.97
N ALA A 71 -7.13 15.27 27.76
CA ALA A 71 -5.73 14.97 27.51
C ALA A 71 -5.43 13.47 27.59
N ALA A 72 -6.01 12.77 28.57
CA ALA A 72 -5.88 11.32 28.70
C ALA A 72 -6.50 10.59 27.50
N LYS A 73 -7.69 11.03 27.06
CA LYS A 73 -8.35 10.49 25.87
C LYS A 73 -7.53 10.74 24.60
N LEU A 74 -7.04 11.96 24.40
CA LEU A 74 -6.21 12.32 23.25
C LEU A 74 -4.91 11.51 23.21
N ARG A 75 -4.31 11.25 24.37
CA ARG A 75 -3.14 10.38 24.49
C ARG A 75 -3.49 8.94 24.11
N ALA A 76 -4.61 8.41 24.61
CA ALA A 76 -5.05 7.06 24.26
C ALA A 76 -5.33 6.92 22.75
N GLU A 77 -5.95 7.94 22.13
CA GLU A 77 -6.17 7.98 20.69
C GLU A 77 -4.86 8.04 19.90
N ALA A 78 -3.88 8.85 20.34
CA ALA A 78 -2.57 8.92 19.71
C ALA A 78 -1.78 7.61 19.83
N GLU A 79 -1.83 6.96 21.00
CA GLU A 79 -1.21 5.65 21.22
C GLU A 79 -1.87 4.56 20.37
N ALA A 80 -3.19 4.58 20.23
CA ALA A 80 -3.93 3.68 19.34
C ALA A 80 -3.55 3.90 17.87
N GLN A 81 -3.54 5.16 17.40
CA GLN A 81 -3.13 5.49 16.03
C GLN A 81 -1.68 5.10 15.74
N LEU A 82 -0.77 5.27 16.71
CA LEU A 82 0.61 4.85 16.58
C LEU A 82 0.73 3.32 16.48
N ALA A 83 -0.03 2.58 17.28
CA ALA A 83 -0.06 1.13 17.22
C ALA A 83 -0.60 0.63 15.86
N GLU A 84 -1.66 1.25 15.36
CA GLU A 84 -2.23 0.96 14.04
C GLU A 84 -1.23 1.26 12.92
N ALA A 85 -0.58 2.43 12.94
CA ALA A 85 0.43 2.81 11.96
C ALA A 85 1.64 1.86 11.96
N LYS A 86 2.11 1.43 13.14
CA LYS A 86 3.20 0.44 13.26
C LYS A 86 2.79 -0.91 12.68
N THR A 87 1.58 -1.38 12.99
CA THR A 87 1.04 -2.64 12.47
C THR A 87 0.89 -2.57 10.95
N ARG A 88 0.37 -1.45 10.43
CA ARG A 88 0.20 -1.23 9.00
C ARG A 88 1.52 -1.14 8.25
N ASN A 89 2.52 -0.47 8.82
CA ASN A 89 3.87 -0.42 8.24
C ASN A 89 4.52 -1.82 8.20
N ALA A 90 4.37 -2.61 9.27
CA ALA A 90 4.87 -3.98 9.29
C ALA A 90 4.16 -4.87 8.25
N ALA A 91 2.84 -4.72 8.11
CA ALA A 91 2.06 -5.41 7.08
C ALA A 91 2.50 -4.98 5.67
N SER A 92 2.70 -3.68 5.41
CA SER A 92 3.14 -3.17 4.11
C SER A 92 4.50 -3.69 3.68
N ALA A 93 5.43 -3.89 4.61
CA ALA A 93 6.72 -4.53 4.31
C ALA A 93 6.54 -6.00 3.89
N GLY A 94 5.64 -6.73 4.55
CA GLY A 94 5.26 -8.10 4.17
C GLY A 94 4.56 -8.15 2.81
N ASP A 95 3.62 -7.24 2.57
CA ASP A 95 2.88 -7.15 1.31
C ASP A 95 3.81 -6.84 0.13
N ALA A 96 4.76 -5.91 0.30
CA ALA A 96 5.77 -5.61 -0.72
C ALA A 96 6.64 -6.83 -1.04
N ALA A 97 7.08 -7.57 -0.02
CA ALA A 97 7.84 -8.81 -0.23
C ALA A 97 6.99 -9.89 -0.94
N ALA A 98 5.71 -10.02 -0.58
CA ALA A 98 4.78 -10.92 -1.23
C ALA A 98 4.54 -10.55 -2.71
N ILE A 99 4.39 -9.26 -3.02
CA ILE A 99 4.25 -8.75 -4.39
C ILE A 99 5.49 -9.11 -5.21
N VAL A 100 6.70 -8.89 -4.68
CA VAL A 100 7.94 -9.24 -5.38
C VAL A 100 8.05 -10.75 -5.61
N ALA A 101 7.77 -11.56 -4.58
CA ALA A 101 7.81 -13.02 -4.71
C ALA A 101 6.79 -13.54 -5.75
N HIS A 102 5.58 -12.97 -5.78
CA HIS A 102 4.56 -13.30 -6.77
C HIS A 102 5.01 -12.91 -8.18
N ALA A 103 5.52 -11.69 -8.36
CA ALA A 103 6.01 -11.21 -9.65
C ALA A 103 7.18 -12.07 -10.17
N GLU A 104 8.09 -12.50 -9.31
CA GLU A 104 9.17 -13.41 -9.69
C GLU A 104 8.65 -14.80 -10.10
N ALA A 105 7.64 -15.33 -9.40
CA ALA A 105 7.02 -16.60 -9.73
C ALA A 105 6.30 -16.53 -11.09
N GLU A 106 5.53 -15.47 -11.33
CA GLU A 106 4.86 -15.21 -12.61
C GLU A 106 5.87 -15.01 -13.74
N ALA A 107 6.94 -14.25 -13.51
CA ALA A 107 7.99 -14.04 -14.50
C ALA A 107 8.65 -15.37 -14.92
N LYS A 108 8.93 -16.27 -13.96
CA LYS A 108 9.48 -17.60 -14.24
C LYS A 108 8.50 -18.45 -15.04
N GLN A 109 7.21 -18.42 -14.71
CA GLN A 109 6.17 -19.14 -15.46
C GLN A 109 6.04 -18.60 -16.88
N LEU A 110 6.03 -17.28 -17.04
CA LEU A 110 5.94 -16.63 -18.34
C LEU A 110 7.15 -16.93 -19.22
N LEU A 111 8.36 -16.93 -18.65
CA LEU A 111 9.57 -17.32 -19.37
C LEU A 111 9.51 -18.78 -19.82
N ALA A 112 9.13 -19.70 -18.94
CA ALA A 112 8.98 -21.11 -19.29
C ALA A 112 7.94 -21.33 -20.40
N GLN A 113 6.82 -20.62 -20.35
CA GLN A 113 5.79 -20.67 -21.38
C GLN A 113 6.28 -20.06 -22.70
N ALA A 114 6.96 -18.91 -22.65
CA ALA A 114 7.52 -18.27 -23.84
C ALA A 114 8.59 -19.13 -24.51
N GLU A 115 9.43 -19.83 -23.73
CA GLU A 115 10.40 -20.79 -24.26
C GLU A 115 9.71 -21.98 -24.95
N ALA A 116 8.66 -22.53 -24.33
CA ALA A 116 7.87 -23.62 -24.92
C ALA A 116 7.19 -23.20 -26.22
N ASP A 117 6.55 -22.02 -26.23
CA ASP A 117 5.88 -21.47 -27.40
C ASP A 117 6.87 -21.16 -28.53
N ALA A 118 8.04 -20.62 -28.19
CA ALA A 118 9.11 -20.36 -29.14
C ALA A 118 9.64 -21.67 -29.75
N ALA A 119 9.85 -22.70 -28.95
CA ALA A 119 10.27 -24.02 -29.42
C ALA A 119 9.22 -24.64 -30.35
N GLU A 120 7.93 -24.54 -30.02
CA GLU A 120 6.84 -25.02 -30.87
C GLU A 120 6.77 -24.26 -32.20
N LEU A 121 6.92 -22.93 -32.17
CA LEU A 121 6.96 -22.10 -33.38
C LEU A 121 8.13 -22.48 -34.30
N VAL A 122 9.31 -22.71 -33.73
CA VAL A 122 10.48 -23.15 -34.50
C VAL A 122 10.23 -24.53 -35.10
N ALA A 123 9.73 -25.50 -34.32
CA ALA A 123 9.43 -26.84 -34.80
C ALA A 123 8.39 -26.83 -35.94
N ARG A 124 7.33 -26.02 -35.81
CA ARG A 124 6.32 -25.85 -36.85
C ARG A 124 6.90 -25.20 -38.11
N ARG A 125 7.78 -24.21 -37.96
CA ARG A 125 8.47 -23.60 -39.12
C ARG A 125 9.42 -24.57 -39.81
N ALA A 126 10.15 -25.37 -39.05
CA ALA A 126 11.01 -26.41 -39.59
C ALA A 126 10.20 -27.41 -40.41
N LYS A 127 9.11 -27.94 -39.84
CA LYS A 127 8.21 -28.86 -40.55
C LYS A 127 7.62 -28.25 -41.83
N MET A 128 7.18 -26.99 -41.79
CA MET A 128 6.71 -26.31 -43.00
C MET A 128 7.79 -26.16 -44.07
N ALA A 129 9.06 -25.95 -43.67
CA ALA A 129 10.17 -25.88 -44.60
C ALA A 129 10.47 -27.27 -45.20
N GLU A 130 10.49 -28.32 -44.38
CA GLU A 130 10.64 -29.71 -44.83
C GLU A 130 9.53 -30.12 -45.80
N ASP A 131 8.27 -29.80 -45.48
CA ASP A 131 7.12 -30.09 -46.35
C ASP A 131 7.24 -29.35 -47.70
N LYS A 132 7.72 -28.10 -47.70
CA LYS A 132 7.99 -27.32 -48.92
C LYS A 132 9.13 -27.91 -49.74
N ILE A 133 10.22 -28.32 -49.10
CA ILE A 133 11.35 -28.99 -49.76
C ILE A 133 10.87 -30.28 -50.40
N GLY A 134 10.15 -31.13 -49.67
CA GLY A 134 9.62 -32.37 -50.21
C GLY A 134 8.62 -32.16 -51.36
N ALA A 135 7.81 -31.10 -51.31
CA ALA A 135 6.95 -30.73 -52.43
C ALA A 135 7.76 -30.28 -53.65
N ALA A 136 8.79 -29.46 -53.46
CA ALA A 136 9.68 -29.00 -54.52
C ALA A 136 10.49 -30.16 -55.14
N GLU A 137 10.95 -31.12 -54.34
CA GLU A 137 11.64 -32.32 -54.82
C GLU A 137 10.74 -33.19 -55.69
N ARG A 138 9.49 -33.43 -55.26
CA ARG A 138 8.51 -34.17 -56.08
C ARG A 138 8.24 -33.47 -57.40
N LEU A 139 8.11 -32.14 -57.38
CA LEU A 139 7.93 -31.34 -58.59
C LEU A 139 9.16 -31.46 -59.51
N ALA A 140 10.37 -31.28 -58.99
CA ALA A 140 11.61 -31.38 -59.75
C ALA A 140 11.79 -32.77 -60.39
N ILE A 141 11.49 -33.85 -59.66
CA ILE A 141 11.52 -35.22 -60.20
C ILE A 141 10.52 -35.38 -61.34
N SER A 142 9.31 -34.84 -61.19
CA SER A 142 8.28 -34.89 -62.23
C SER A 142 8.70 -34.12 -63.49
N GLU A 143 9.33 -32.95 -63.33
CA GLU A 143 9.84 -32.14 -64.44
C GLU A 143 10.99 -32.84 -65.18
N VAL A 144 11.92 -33.46 -64.46
CA VAL A 144 13.03 -34.23 -65.07
C VAL A 144 12.47 -35.43 -65.85
N ARG A 145 11.49 -36.15 -65.30
CA ARG A 145 10.83 -37.26 -66.01
C ARG A 145 10.10 -36.78 -67.27
N ALA A 146 9.39 -35.66 -67.19
CA ALA A 146 8.70 -35.07 -68.33
C ALA A 146 9.70 -34.64 -69.43
N LYS A 147 10.80 -33.98 -69.07
CA LYS A 147 11.87 -33.59 -70.01
C LYS A 147 12.54 -34.82 -70.65
N ALA A 148 12.81 -35.86 -69.87
CA ALA A 148 13.39 -37.10 -70.39
C ALA A 148 12.42 -37.81 -71.36
N ALA A 149 11.13 -37.86 -71.04
CA ALA A 149 10.10 -38.42 -71.90
C ALA A 149 9.95 -37.63 -73.21
N ASP A 150 9.95 -36.30 -73.15
CA ASP A 150 9.91 -35.43 -74.35
C ASP A 150 11.17 -35.61 -75.21
N ALA A 151 12.35 -35.65 -74.60
CA ALA A 151 13.60 -35.91 -75.33
C ALA A 151 13.61 -37.29 -76.01
N ALA A 152 13.15 -38.34 -75.31
CA ALA A 152 13.03 -39.69 -75.86
C ALA A 152 11.99 -39.74 -77.00
N ALA A 153 10.84 -39.08 -76.84
CA ALA A 153 9.81 -39.00 -77.87
C ALA A 153 10.31 -38.29 -79.13
N ARG A 154 11.05 -37.18 -78.98
CA ARG A 154 11.67 -36.47 -80.10
C ARG A 154 12.73 -37.32 -80.81
N ALA A 155 13.60 -37.98 -80.06
CA ALA A 155 14.61 -38.88 -80.63
C ALA A 155 13.94 -40.04 -81.40
N ALA A 156 12.89 -40.65 -80.82
CA ALA A 156 12.12 -41.69 -81.48
C ALA A 156 11.45 -41.16 -82.76
N ALA A 157 10.86 -39.97 -82.74
CA ALA A 157 10.26 -39.34 -83.91
C ALA A 157 11.28 -39.11 -85.03
N THR A 158 12.49 -38.64 -84.69
CA THR A 158 13.59 -38.48 -85.66
C THR A 158 14.04 -39.81 -86.25
N ILE A 159 14.26 -40.83 -85.42
CA ILE A 159 14.65 -42.17 -85.90
C ILE A 159 13.57 -42.77 -86.80
N ILE A 160 12.29 -42.63 -86.42
CA ILE A 160 11.17 -43.06 -87.25
C ILE A 160 11.22 -42.34 -88.59
N ALA A 161 11.35 -41.00 -88.61
CA ALA A 161 11.43 -40.23 -89.85
C ALA A 161 12.62 -40.62 -90.75
N GLU A 162 13.78 -40.95 -90.18
CA GLU A 162 14.96 -41.39 -90.93
C GLU A 162 14.85 -42.84 -91.46
N ARG A 163 14.08 -43.70 -90.77
CA ARG A 163 13.96 -45.14 -91.09
C ARG A 163 12.62 -45.48 -91.76
N HIS A 164 11.74 -44.52 -91.99
CA HIS A 164 10.47 -44.72 -92.67
C HIS A 164 10.70 -44.79 -94.18
N ASP A 165 10.57 -45.99 -94.74
CA ASP A 165 10.51 -46.24 -96.17
C ASP A 165 9.16 -46.88 -96.55
N ALA A 166 8.90 -47.00 -97.86
CA ALA A 166 7.63 -47.51 -98.37
C ALA A 166 7.35 -48.98 -97.98
N ASP A 167 8.38 -49.75 -97.64
CA ASP A 167 8.23 -51.15 -97.20
C ASP A 167 7.85 -51.22 -95.72
N ALA A 168 8.39 -50.34 -94.88
CA ALA A 168 7.98 -50.19 -93.48
C ALA A 168 6.51 -49.75 -93.36
N ASP A 169 6.04 -48.85 -94.24
CA ASP A 169 4.65 -48.38 -94.27
C ASP A 169 3.64 -49.51 -94.54
N LYS A 170 3.91 -50.37 -95.54
CA LYS A 170 3.04 -51.51 -95.85
C LYS A 170 2.86 -52.43 -94.64
N VAL A 171 3.93 -52.73 -93.92
CA VAL A 171 3.87 -53.61 -92.73
C VAL A 171 3.02 -53.01 -91.61
N VAL A 172 3.10 -51.69 -91.40
CA VAL A 172 2.29 -50.98 -90.38
C VAL A 172 0.81 -50.92 -90.79
N VAL A 173 0.53 -50.68 -92.06
CA VAL A 173 -0.83 -50.66 -92.63
C VAL A 173 -1.46 -52.05 -92.56
N ASP A 174 -0.76 -53.10 -92.96
CA ASP A 174 -1.26 -54.49 -92.89
C ASP A 174 -1.51 -54.90 -91.44
N ARG A 175 -0.66 -54.47 -90.49
CA ARG A 175 -0.86 -54.72 -89.05
C ARG A 175 -2.05 -53.96 -88.47
N THR A 176 -2.28 -52.70 -88.87
CA THR A 176 -3.46 -51.93 -88.42
C THR A 176 -4.75 -52.47 -89.03
N ILE A 177 -4.75 -52.87 -90.31
CA ILE A 177 -5.89 -53.55 -90.97
C ILE A 177 -6.19 -54.89 -90.27
N ALA A 178 -5.17 -55.69 -89.96
CA ALA A 178 -5.35 -56.94 -89.21
C ALA A 178 -5.81 -56.73 -87.76
N GLY A 179 -5.43 -55.60 -87.14
CA GLY A 179 -5.88 -55.20 -85.80
C GLY A 179 -7.33 -54.72 -85.76
N LEU A 180 -7.78 -54.00 -86.79
CA LEU A 180 -9.17 -53.60 -86.96
C LEU A 180 -10.08 -54.79 -87.32
N GLY A 181 -9.53 -55.81 -87.99
CA GLY A 181 -10.21 -57.07 -88.28
C GLY A 181 -10.28 -58.04 -87.09
N ARG A 182 -9.64 -57.73 -85.96
CA ARG A 182 -9.84 -58.44 -84.68
C ARG A 182 -10.96 -57.73 -83.91
N PRO A 183 -12.18 -58.29 -83.84
CA PRO A 183 -13.12 -57.86 -82.81
C PRO A 183 -12.47 -58.21 -81.46
N ASN A 184 -12.43 -57.25 -80.54
CA ASN A 184 -12.39 -57.61 -79.12
C ASN A 184 -13.62 -58.45 -78.79
#